data_AF-A0A831Z1U7-F1
#
_entry.id   AF-A0A831Z1U7-F1
#
_cell.length_a   1.000
_cell.length_b   1.000
_cell.length_c   1.000
_cell.angle_alpha   90.00
_cell.angle_beta   90.00
_cell.angle_gamma   90.00
#
_symmetry.space_group_name_H-M   'P 1'
#
loop_
_entity.id
_entity.type
_entity.pdbx_description
1 polymer ?
#
loop_
_entity_poly.entity_id
_entity_poly.type
_entity_poly.pdbx_seq_one_letter_code
_entity_poly.pdbx_strand_id
1 'polypeptide(L)'
;MSTRPFFLLILLFPLFLYGQVLTVYRLGPGESITVDGKLTEAAWYRADSIPNLTMVEPDEGALPTQRTVVRVLVDATHLYIGVRCYDDHPEQITVFSKIRDSRMYSEDRIKFVFDTNLDGRT
;
A
#
# COMPACT_ATOMS: atom_id res chain seq x y z
N MET A 1 32.98 21.89 -47.59
CA MET A 1 31.82 22.05 -46.69
C MET A 1 31.04 20.75 -46.71
N SER A 2 31.05 19.98 -45.63
CA SER A 2 30.31 18.71 -45.47
C SER A 2 29.40 18.86 -44.27
N THR A 3 28.10 18.86 -44.49
CA THR A 3 27.07 18.91 -43.45
C THR A 3 26.74 17.48 -43.02
N ARG A 4 27.04 17.14 -41.77
CA ARG A 4 26.61 15.87 -41.18
C ARG A 4 25.15 15.98 -40.73
N PRO A 5 24.27 15.02 -41.03
CA PRO A 5 22.89 15.05 -40.57
C PRO A 5 22.83 14.70 -39.07
N PHE A 6 22.15 15.53 -38.30
CA PHE A 6 21.87 15.32 -36.87
C PHE A 6 20.64 14.41 -36.75
N PHE A 7 20.84 13.16 -36.33
CA PHE A 7 19.74 12.24 -36.01
C PHE A 7 19.33 12.45 -34.55
N LEU A 8 18.14 13.00 -34.33
CA LEU A 8 17.53 13.11 -33.01
C LEU A 8 16.79 11.79 -32.70
N LEU A 9 17.38 10.97 -31.84
CA LEU A 9 16.73 9.75 -31.32
C LEU A 9 15.81 10.15 -30.15
N ILE A 10 14.50 10.20 -30.38
CA ILE A 10 13.52 10.42 -29.32
C ILE A 10 13.25 9.06 -28.65
N LEU A 11 13.78 8.87 -27.45
CA LEU A 11 13.39 7.78 -26.55
C LEU A 11 11.99 8.07 -26.02
N LEU A 12 10.99 7.39 -26.58
CA LEU A 12 9.65 7.29 -26.01
C LEU A 12 9.76 6.51 -24.69
N PHE A 13 9.95 7.24 -23.60
CA PHE A 13 9.81 6.70 -22.25
C PHE A 13 8.31 6.48 -22.01
N PRO A 14 7.82 5.25 -21.84
CA PRO A 14 6.41 5.05 -21.51
C PRO A 14 6.16 5.72 -20.16
N LEU A 15 5.31 6.75 -20.16
CA LEU A 15 4.67 7.27 -18.98
C LEU A 15 3.81 6.15 -18.40
N PHE A 16 4.38 5.35 -17.50
CA PHE A 16 3.59 4.47 -16.66
C PHE A 16 2.72 5.38 -15.79
N LEU A 17 1.44 5.50 -16.16
CA LEU A 17 0.39 5.99 -15.29
C LEU A 17 0.31 5.02 -14.10
N TYR A 18 0.83 5.42 -12.96
CA TYR A 18 0.90 4.59 -11.74
C TYR A 18 -0.48 4.45 -11.10
N GLY A 19 -1.29 3.54 -11.64
CA GLY A 19 -2.34 2.85 -10.89
C GLY A 19 -1.86 1.43 -10.62
N GLN A 20 -1.62 1.08 -9.36
CA GLN A 20 -1.29 -0.31 -9.03
C GLN A 20 -2.56 -1.15 -8.99
N VAL A 21 -2.60 -2.21 -9.79
CA VAL A 21 -3.66 -3.22 -9.73
C VAL A 21 -3.13 -4.40 -8.91
N LEU A 22 -3.80 -4.69 -7.80
CA LEU A 22 -3.52 -5.86 -6.97
C LEU A 22 -4.64 -6.88 -7.12
N THR A 23 -4.30 -8.12 -7.45
CA THR A 23 -5.25 -9.24 -7.34
C THR A 23 -5.38 -9.64 -5.88
N VAL A 24 -6.56 -9.43 -5.30
CA VAL A 24 -6.84 -9.78 -3.91
C VAL A 24 -7.13 -11.28 -3.77
N TYR A 25 -6.73 -11.86 -2.63
CA TYR A 25 -7.01 -13.27 -2.37
C TYR A 25 -8.43 -13.43 -1.84
N ARG A 26 -9.22 -14.30 -2.49
CA ARG A 26 -10.56 -14.65 -2.02
C ARG A 26 -10.50 -15.86 -1.12
N LEU A 27 -11.04 -15.75 0.09
CA LEU A 27 -11.10 -16.85 1.05
C LEU A 27 -11.85 -18.05 0.46
N GLY A 28 -11.26 -19.24 0.65
CA GLY A 28 -11.87 -20.49 0.27
C GLY A 28 -13.00 -20.93 1.22
N PRO A 29 -13.82 -21.91 0.85
CA PRO A 29 -14.82 -22.49 1.75
C PRO A 29 -14.19 -23.01 3.04
N GLY A 30 -14.73 -22.59 4.19
CA GLY A 30 -14.24 -22.98 5.51
C GLY A 30 -13.02 -22.20 6.01
N GLU A 31 -12.45 -21.31 5.20
CA GLU A 31 -11.44 -20.37 5.65
C GLU A 31 -12.10 -19.19 6.34
N SER A 32 -11.52 -18.75 7.46
CA SER A 32 -11.96 -17.57 8.20
C SER A 32 -10.77 -16.81 8.73
N ILE A 33 -10.96 -15.52 8.97
CA ILE A 33 -9.95 -14.62 9.53
C ILE A 33 -10.45 -14.15 10.88
N THR A 34 -9.62 -14.34 11.91
CA THR A 34 -9.89 -13.76 13.23
C THR A 34 -9.23 -12.39 13.28
N VAL A 35 -10.01 -11.34 13.56
CA VAL A 35 -9.49 -9.97 13.63
C VAL A 35 -8.89 -9.71 15.02
N ASP A 36 -7.73 -10.30 15.29
CA ASP A 36 -6.98 -10.17 16.56
C ASP A 36 -5.64 -9.41 16.42
N GLY A 37 -5.35 -8.92 15.21
CA GLY A 37 -4.12 -8.21 14.88
C GLY A 37 -2.93 -9.12 14.53
N LYS A 38 -3.10 -10.45 14.51
CA LYS A 38 -2.06 -11.39 14.11
C LYS A 38 -2.34 -11.90 12.71
N LEU A 39 -1.35 -11.79 11.82
CA LEU A 39 -1.47 -12.27 10.43
C LEU A 39 -0.94 -13.72 10.32
N THR A 40 -1.56 -14.64 11.06
CA THR A 40 -1.07 -16.02 11.22
C THR A 40 -1.86 -17.07 10.44
N GLU A 41 -3.05 -16.75 9.96
CA GLU A 41 -3.86 -17.65 9.15
C GLU A 41 -3.23 -17.91 7.78
N ALA A 42 -3.37 -19.14 7.27
CA ALA A 42 -2.76 -19.58 6.01
C ALA A 42 -3.13 -18.70 4.79
N ALA A 43 -4.33 -18.09 4.80
CA ALA A 43 -4.76 -17.17 3.76
C ALA A 43 -3.85 -15.93 3.63
N TRP A 44 -3.32 -15.41 4.74
CA TRP A 44 -2.39 -14.27 4.71
C TRP A 44 -1.09 -14.57 3.97
N TYR A 45 -0.61 -15.81 4.03
CA TYR A 45 0.63 -16.21 3.34
C TYR A 45 0.41 -16.46 1.84
N ARG A 46 -0.82 -16.76 1.43
CA ARG A 46 -1.19 -16.97 0.02
C ARG A 46 -1.54 -15.67 -0.70
N ALA A 47 -1.87 -14.62 0.04
CA ALA A 47 -2.20 -13.34 -0.55
C ALA A 47 -0.96 -12.56 -0.95
N ASP A 48 -1.01 -12.04 -2.18
CA ASP A 48 -0.04 -11.07 -2.66
C ASP A 48 -0.10 -9.79 -1.83
N SER A 49 1.05 -9.14 -1.73
CA SER A 49 1.16 -7.83 -1.08
C SER A 49 1.16 -6.70 -2.08
N ILE A 50 0.67 -5.54 -1.67
CA ILE A 50 0.79 -4.30 -2.47
C ILE A 50 2.28 -4.05 -2.76
N PRO A 51 2.69 -4.02 -4.04
CA PRO A 51 4.08 -3.80 -4.41
C PRO A 51 4.42 -2.30 -4.40
N ASN A 52 5.71 -1.96 -4.52
CA ASN A 52 6.20 -0.62 -4.86
C ASN A 52 5.51 0.54 -4.11
N LEU A 53 5.31 0.39 -2.79
CA LEU A 53 4.90 1.52 -1.96
C LEU A 53 5.96 2.63 -2.10
N THR A 54 5.50 3.88 -2.15
CA THR A 54 6.37 5.05 -2.27
C THR A 54 6.23 5.95 -1.05
N MET A 55 7.27 6.71 -0.78
CA MET A 55 7.27 7.75 0.22
C MET A 55 6.50 8.97 -0.32
N VAL A 56 5.76 9.65 0.56
CA VAL A 56 5.11 10.94 0.25
C VAL A 56 5.88 12.07 0.92
N GLU A 57 6.26 11.87 2.17
CA GLU A 57 7.12 12.78 2.94
C GLU A 57 8.20 11.96 3.66
N PRO A 58 9.41 12.54 3.88
CA PRO A 58 9.85 13.86 3.41
C PRO A 58 10.26 13.91 1.93
N ASP A 59 10.49 12.77 1.28
CA ASP A 59 10.97 12.68 -0.11
C ASP A 59 9.94 11.99 -1.00
N GLU A 60 9.17 12.78 -1.76
CA GLU A 60 8.05 12.30 -2.55
C GLU A 60 8.51 11.37 -3.68
N GLY A 61 7.88 10.19 -3.77
CA GLY A 61 8.18 9.18 -4.79
C GLY A 61 9.39 8.30 -4.49
N ALA A 62 10.16 8.59 -3.44
CA ALA A 62 11.29 7.77 -3.03
C ALA A 62 10.85 6.38 -2.51
N LEU A 63 11.80 5.45 -2.43
CA LEU A 63 11.56 4.18 -1.75
C LEU A 63 11.37 4.41 -0.24
N PRO A 64 10.38 3.76 0.40
CA PRO A 64 10.22 3.82 1.84
C PRO A 64 11.50 3.36 2.55
N THR A 65 11.94 4.14 3.55
CA THR A 65 13.08 3.78 4.41
C THR A 65 12.77 2.58 5.29
N GLN A 66 11.50 2.43 5.67
CA GLN A 66 10.99 1.32 6.45
C GLN A 66 10.06 0.46 5.60
N ARG A 67 10.22 -0.86 5.69
CA ARG A 67 9.42 -1.80 4.91
C ARG A 67 7.99 -1.85 5.45
N THR A 68 7.01 -1.73 4.56
CA THR A 68 5.60 -1.99 4.88
C THR A 68 5.06 -3.06 3.96
N VAL A 69 4.34 -4.03 4.53
CA VAL A 69 3.67 -5.09 3.77
C VAL A 69 2.18 -4.99 4.03
N VAL A 70 1.43 -4.70 2.97
CA VAL A 70 -0.04 -4.64 3.00
C VAL A 70 -0.58 -5.81 2.20
N ARG A 71 -1.50 -6.58 2.78
CA ARG A 71 -2.22 -7.67 2.11
C ARG A 71 -3.71 -7.46 2.25
N VAL A 72 -4.45 -7.93 1.25
CA VAL A 72 -5.90 -7.79 1.18
C VAL A 72 -6.54 -9.14 0.89
N LEU A 73 -7.47 -9.54 1.75
CA LEU A 73 -8.31 -10.72 1.58
C LEU A 73 -9.77 -10.30 1.46
N VAL A 74 -10.57 -11.10 0.78
CA VAL A 74 -12.02 -10.87 0.66
C VAL A 74 -12.80 -12.16 0.83
N ASP A 75 -14.00 -12.04 1.40
CA ASP A 75 -15.05 -13.06 1.29
C ASP A 75 -16.30 -12.46 0.63
N ALA A 76 -17.48 -13.08 0.80
CA ALA A 76 -18.72 -12.60 0.22
C ALA A 76 -19.23 -11.27 0.83
N THR A 77 -18.81 -10.94 2.05
CA THR A 77 -19.37 -9.86 2.87
C THR A 77 -18.31 -8.97 3.53
N HIS A 78 -17.03 -9.35 3.50
CA HIS A 78 -15.95 -8.67 4.21
C HIS A 78 -14.74 -8.41 3.33
N LEU A 79 -14.09 -7.28 3.62
CA LEU A 79 -12.75 -6.92 3.17
C LEU A 79 -11.83 -6.94 4.39
N TYR A 80 -10.80 -7.78 4.35
CA TYR A 80 -9.78 -7.86 5.40
C TYR A 80 -8.49 -7.23 4.90
N ILE A 81 -7.96 -6.27 5.67
CA ILE A 81 -6.69 -5.61 5.34
C ILE A 81 -5.69 -5.87 6.45
N GLY A 82 -4.63 -6.58 6.13
CA GLY A 82 -3.53 -6.87 7.03
C GLY A 82 -2.34 -5.97 6.69
N VAL A 83 -1.86 -5.20 7.66
CA VAL A 83 -0.67 -4.36 7.49
C VAL A 83 0.39 -4.75 8.50
N ARG A 84 1.61 -4.94 8.00
CA ARG A 84 2.80 -5.10 8.82
C ARG A 84 3.80 -4.00 8.47
N CYS A 85 3.92 -3.03 9.37
CA CYS A 85 4.97 -2.01 9.34
C CYS A 85 6.18 -2.58 10.07
N TYR A 86 7.31 -2.65 9.39
CA TYR A 86 8.60 -2.91 10.01
C TYR A 86 9.17 -1.56 10.44
N ASP A 87 9.81 -1.53 11.60
CA ASP A 87 10.46 -0.34 12.12
C ASP A 87 11.74 -0.79 12.83
N ASP A 88 12.86 -0.11 12.56
CA ASP A 88 14.14 -0.40 13.20
C ASP A 88 14.20 0.14 14.64
N HIS A 89 13.30 1.07 14.98
CA HIS A 89 13.19 1.74 16.28
C HIS A 89 11.76 1.62 16.86
N PRO A 90 11.24 0.40 17.05
CA PRO A 90 9.86 0.19 17.51
C PRO A 90 9.58 0.79 18.90
N GLU A 91 10.60 1.03 19.70
CA GLU A 91 10.51 1.72 21.00
C GLU A 91 10.12 3.19 20.89
N GLN A 92 10.26 3.80 19.70
CA GLN A 92 9.93 5.20 19.43
C GLN A 92 8.51 5.39 18.90
N ILE A 93 7.79 4.29 18.62
CA ILE A 93 6.42 4.34 18.12
C ILE A 93 5.54 5.07 19.14
N THR A 94 4.86 6.12 18.68
CA THR A 94 4.04 6.97 19.55
C THR A 94 2.56 6.75 19.33
N VAL A 95 1.83 6.57 20.45
CA VAL A 95 0.36 6.47 20.47
C VAL A 95 -0.16 7.30 21.63
N PHE A 96 -0.70 8.48 21.33
CA PHE A 96 -1.28 9.38 22.32
C PHE A 96 -2.80 9.27 22.35
N SER A 97 -3.42 9.00 21.21
CA SER A 97 -4.87 9.00 21.06
C SER A 97 -5.44 7.58 21.10
N LYS A 98 -6.14 7.26 22.21
CA LYS A 98 -6.82 5.97 22.40
C LYS A 98 -8.31 6.02 22.05
N ILE A 99 -8.80 7.17 21.58
CA ILE A 99 -10.22 7.43 21.34
C ILE A 99 -10.49 7.33 19.84
N ARG A 100 -11.61 6.67 19.51
CA ARG A 100 -12.15 6.63 18.16
C ARG A 100 -12.36 8.05 17.63
N ASP A 101 -12.04 8.27 16.36
CA ASP A 101 -12.24 9.55 15.64
C ASP A 101 -11.43 10.73 16.23
N SER A 102 -10.35 10.44 16.95
CA SER A 102 -9.43 11.47 17.44
C SER A 102 -8.64 12.10 16.28
N ARG A 103 -8.32 13.39 16.44
CA ARG A 103 -7.43 14.07 15.52
C ARG A 103 -6.00 13.67 15.81
N MET A 104 -5.50 12.67 15.07
CA MET A 104 -4.13 12.18 15.17
C MET A 104 -3.20 13.09 14.36
N TYR A 105 -2.55 14.06 15.02
CA TYR A 105 -1.63 14.99 14.36
C TYR A 105 -0.18 14.50 14.34
N SER A 106 0.28 13.90 15.44
CA SER A 106 1.70 13.58 15.68
C SER A 106 1.88 12.14 16.18
N GLU A 107 1.18 11.20 15.55
CA GLU A 107 1.21 9.78 15.90
C GLU A 107 1.41 8.94 14.64
N ASP A 108 1.97 7.75 14.82
CA ASP A 108 2.12 6.79 13.73
C ASP A 108 0.75 6.23 13.35
N ARG A 109 0.40 6.33 12.05
CA ARG A 109 -0.94 5.98 11.57
C ARG A 109 -0.91 5.31 10.20
N ILE A 110 -1.89 4.46 9.97
CA ILE A 110 -2.25 3.92 8.66
C ILE A 110 -3.59 4.53 8.26
N LYS A 111 -3.71 4.98 7.01
CA LYS A 111 -4.96 5.49 6.44
C LYS A 111 -5.34 4.66 5.22
N PHE A 112 -6.59 4.23 5.18
CA PHE A 112 -7.20 3.63 4.00
C PHE A 112 -8.19 4.60 3.39
N VAL A 113 -8.20 4.68 2.07
CA VAL A 113 -9.14 5.51 1.30
C VAL A 113 -9.81 4.59 0.29
N PHE A 114 -11.15 4.62 0.27
CA PHE A 114 -11.96 3.78 -0.60
C PHE A 114 -12.77 4.67 -1.53
N ASP A 115 -12.52 4.53 -2.83
CA ASP A 115 -13.45 5.00 -3.86
C ASP A 115 -14.25 3.78 -4.35
N THR A 116 -15.39 3.52 -3.71
CA THR A 116 -16.21 2.34 -4.02
C THR A 116 -16.98 2.45 -5.32
N ASN A 117 -17.13 3.68 -5.83
CA ASN A 117 -17.89 3.96 -7.06
C ASN A 117 -16.97 4.17 -8.27
N LEU A 118 -15.66 4.28 -8.02
CA LEU A 118 -14.63 4.58 -9.02
C LEU A 118 -14.93 5.90 -9.77
N ASP A 119 -15.50 6.88 -9.07
CA ASP A 119 -15.88 8.17 -9.66
C ASP A 119 -14.87 9.29 -9.40
N GLY A 120 -13.75 8.96 -8.72
CA GLY A 120 -12.65 9.87 -8.46
C GLY A 120 -12.99 10.97 -7.45
N ARG A 121 -14.12 10.87 -6.74
CA ARG A 121 -14.47 11.79 -5.66
C ARG A 121 -14.03 11.20 -4.32
N THR A 122 -13.22 11.96 -3.59
CA THR A 122 -12.76 11.62 -2.24
C THR A 122 -12.90 12.80 -1.30
#